data_AF-A0A943B5S0-F1
#
_entry.id   AF-A0A943B5S0-F1
#
_cell.length_a   1.000
_cell.length_b   1.000
_cell.length_c   1.000
_cell.angle_alpha   90.00
_cell.angle_beta   90.00
_cell.angle_gamma   90.00
#
_symmetry.space_group_name_H-M   'P 1'
#
loop_
_entity.id
_entity.type
_entity.pdbx_description
1 polymer ?
#
loop_
_entity_poly.entity_id
_entity_poly.type
_entity_poly.pdbx_seq_one_letter_code
_entity_poly.pdbx_strand_id
1 'polypeptide(L)' 'MNIWHEISPERIRPHDFCAVIEIPKGGKVKYELDKETGLLIMDRVLYTSTHYPASYGLIPRTYAL' A
#
# COMPACT_ATOMS: atom_id res chain seq x y z
N MET A 1 10.29 11.76 -2.92
CA MET A 1 10.40 11.03 -1.65
C MET A 1 9.66 9.72 -1.82
N ASN A 2 10.37 8.61 -2.02
CA ASN A 2 9.77 7.31 -2.28
C ASN A 2 9.60 6.56 -0.96
N ILE A 3 8.36 6.50 -0.47
CA ILE A 3 7.98 5.85 0.79
C ILE A 3 8.37 4.37 0.87
N TRP A 4 8.56 3.68 -0.26
CA TRP A 4 9.05 2.30 -0.26
C TRP A 4 10.50 2.23 0.25
N HIS A 5 11.39 3.06 -0.29
CA HIS A 5 12.83 2.94 -0.07
C HIS A 5 13.38 3.85 1.02
N GLU A 6 12.74 5.00 1.25
CA GLU A 6 13.31 6.07 2.09
C GLU A 6 12.81 6.06 3.54
N ILE A 7 11.87 5.19 3.90
CA ILE A 7 11.41 5.08 5.29
C ILE A 7 12.53 4.54 6.20
N SER A 8 12.64 5.11 7.40
CA SER A 8 13.61 4.67 8.40
C SER A 8 13.44 3.16 8.68
N PRO A 9 14.53 2.35 8.58
CA PRO A 9 14.45 0.91 8.79
C PRO A 9 14.07 0.55 10.23
N GLU A 10 14.28 1.45 11.18
CA GLU A 10 13.90 1.27 12.59
C GLU A 10 12.38 1.12 12.79
N ARG A 11 11.58 1.62 11.83
CA ARG A 11 10.12 1.54 11.86
C ARG A 11 9.56 0.22 11.34
N ILE A 12 10.43 -0.72 10.97
CA ILE A 12 10.05 -1.99 10.35
C ILE A 12 10.72 -3.13 11.11
N ARG A 13 9.96 -3.75 11.99
CA ARG A 13 10.35 -4.93 12.77
C ARG A 13 9.33 -6.05 12.51
N PRO A 14 9.71 -7.34 12.64
CA PRO A 14 8.81 -8.46 12.38
C PRO A 14 7.51 -8.43 13.19
N HIS A 15 7.51 -7.79 14.36
CA HIS A 15 6.37 -7.69 15.27
C HIS A 15 5.79 -6.27 15.39
N ASP A 16 6.42 -5.27 14.77
CA ASP A 16 6.01 -3.87 14.82
C ASP A 16 6.51 -3.14 13.57
N PHE A 17 5.58 -2.88 12.65
CA PHE A 17 5.91 -2.30 11.34
C PHE A 17 4.91 -1.23 10.95
N CYS A 18 5.42 -0.21 10.25
CA CYS A 18 4.57 0.76 9.57
C CYS A 18 4.00 0.15 8.28
N ALA A 19 2.67 0.22 8.11
CA ALA A 19 2.00 -0.14 6.87
C ALA A 19 1.54 1.13 6.14
N VAL A 20 1.80 1.20 4.84
CA VAL A 20 1.27 2.24 3.96
C VAL A 20 -0.07 1.77 3.45
N ILE A 21 -1.14 2.52 3.74
CA ILE A 21 -2.49 2.19 3.29
C ILE A 21 -2.71 2.78 1.89
N GLU A 22 -2.99 1.91 0.93
CA GLU A 22 -3.29 2.28 -0.46
C GLU A 22 -4.81 2.39 -0.67
N ILE A 23 -5.57 1.49 -0.06
CA ILE A 23 -7.02 1.41 -0.19
C ILE A 23 -7.63 1.44 1.20
N PRO A 24 -8.39 2.48 1.57
CA PRO A 24 -9.09 2.50 2.85
C PRO A 24 -10.21 1.46 2.86
N LYS A 25 -10.58 1.00 4.07
CA LYS A 25 -11.73 0.11 4.26
C LYS A 25 -12.99 0.68 3.59
N GLY A 26 -13.68 -0.14 2.81
CA GLY A 26 -14.86 0.27 2.04
C GLY A 26 -14.53 0.87 0.67
N GLY A 27 -13.25 1.03 0.33
CA GLY A 27 -12.81 1.50 -0.98
C GLY A 27 -13.22 0.55 -2.10
N LYS A 28 -13.68 1.14 -3.22
CA LYS A 28 -14.01 0.44 -4.48
C LYS A 28 -12.98 0.68 -5.58
N VAL A 29 -12.04 1.59 -5.34
CA VAL A 29 -10.98 1.94 -6.27
C VAL A 29 -9.70 1.29 -5.75
N LYS A 30 -9.07 0.49 -6.61
CA LYS A 30 -7.79 -0.11 -6.36
C LYS A 30 -6.72 0.91 -6.75
N TYR A 31 -6.13 1.52 -5.73
CA TYR A 31 -4.91 2.31 -5.88
C TYR A 31 -3.70 1.42 -5.63
N GLU A 32 -2.60 1.71 -6.31
CA GLU A 32 -1.31 1.08 -6.08
C GLU A 32 -0.24 2.15 -6.01
N LEU A 33 0.78 1.88 -5.20
CA LEU A 33 2.00 2.67 -5.17
C LEU A 33 2.81 2.39 -6.44
N ASP A 34 3.01 3.42 -7.25
CA ASP A 34 3.94 3.36 -8.36
C ASP A 34 5.38 3.36 -7.86
N LYS A 35 6.17 2.38 -8.33
CA LYS A 35 7.52 2.14 -7.82
C LYS A 35 8.51 3.21 -8.28
N GLU A 36 8.28 3.76 -9.47
CA GLU A 36 9.17 4.74 -10.09
C GLU A 36 8.96 6.12 -9.47
N THR A 37 7.71 6.57 -9.36
CA THR A 37 7.38 7.91 -8.88
C THR A 37 7.17 7.98 -7.36
N GLY A 38 6.84 6.87 -6.71
CA GLY A 38 6.45 6.83 -5.30
C GLY A 38 5.08 7.46 -5.02
N LEU A 39 4.26 7.66 -6.06
CA LEU A 39 2.91 8.21 -5.97
C LEU A 39 1.86 7.10 -5.98
N LEU A 40 0.71 7.37 -5.37
CA LEU A 40 -0.47 6.52 -5.48
C LEU A 40 -1.15 6.75 -6.83
N ILE A 41 -1.20 5.69 -7.64
CA ILE A 41 -1.85 5.69 -8.95
C ILE A 41 -3.10 4.82 -8.87
N MET A 42 -4.17 5.26 -9.54
CA MET A 42 -5.36 4.43 -9.71
C MET A 42 -5.07 3.32 -10.71
N ASP A 43 -5.02 2.07 -10.26
CA ASP A 43 -4.93 0.90 -11.13
C ASP A 43 -6.28 0.65 -11.81
N ARG A 44 -7.34 0.43 -11.02
CA ARG A 44 -8.68 0.15 -11.55
C ARG A 44 -9.81 0.37 -10.55
N VAL A 45 -11.02 0.48 -11.08
CA VAL A 45 -12.25 0.35 -10.28
C VAL A 45 -12.63 -1.13 -10.19
N LEU A 46 -13.08 -1.59 -9.02
CA LEU A 46 -13.54 -2.96 -8.86
C LEU A 46 -14.79 -3.20 -9.74
N TYR A 47 -14.73 -4.23 -10.59
CA TYR A 47 -15.81 -4.58 -11.53
C TYR A 47 -17.07 -5.13 -10.83
N THR A 48 -16.90 -5.74 -9.66
CA THR A 48 -18.00 -6.24 -8.84
C THR A 48 -18.33 -5.25 -7.74
N SER A 49 -19.55 -5.29 -7.20
CA SER A 49 -19.96 -4.54 -6.00
C SER A 49 -19.28 -5.03 -4.71
N THR A 50 -18.03 -5.47 -4.82
CA THR A 50 -17.17 -5.80 -3.69
C THR A 50 -16.47 -4.54 -3.21
N HIS A 51 -16.15 -4.52 -1.92
CA HIS A 51 -15.40 -3.46 -1.28
C HIS A 51 -14.34 -4.11 -0.40
N TYR A 52 -13.22 -3.43 -0.20
CA TYR A 52 -12.18 -3.94 0.69
C TYR A 52 -12.71 -3.97 2.13
N PRO A 53 -12.77 -5.13 2.79
CA PRO A 53 -13.35 -5.26 4.14
C PRO A 53 -12.46 -4.66 5.23
N ALA A 54 -11.18 -4.44 4.93
CA ALA A 54 -10.18 -3.81 5.79
C ALA A 54 -9.29 -2.86 4.96
N SER A 55 -8.55 -1.99 5.64
CA SER A 55 -7.54 -1.14 5.00
C SER A 55 -6.45 -2.03 4.40
N TYR A 56 -6.16 -1.81 3.12
CA TYR A 56 -5.22 -2.60 2.33
C TYR A 56 -4.05 -1.73 1.88
N GLY A 57 -2.87 -2.32 1.81
CA GLY A 57 -1.69 -1.68 1.26
C GLY A 57 -0.44 -2.52 1.45
N LEU A 58 0.70 -1.86 1.60
CA LEU A 58 2.01 -2.52 1.61
C LEU A 58 2.84 -2.20 2.84
N ILE A 59 3.75 -3.10 3.18
CA ILE A 59 4.81 -2.87 4.17
C ILE A 59 6.05 -2.40 3.41
N PRO A 60 6.53 -1.17 3.64
CA PRO A 60 7.74 -0.67 2.97
C PRO A 60 8.96 -1.56 3.20
N ARG A 61 9.98 -1.45 2.35
CA ARG A 61 11.23 -2.25 2.39
C ARG A 61 11.04 -3.77 2.44
N THR A 62 9.88 -4.28 2.05
CA THR A 62 9.64 -5.71 1.87
C THR A 62 9.57 -6.04 0.38
N TYR A 63 9.91 -7.29 0.04
CA TYR A 63 9.79 -7.84 -1.30
C TYR A 63 9.36 -9.30 -1.17
N ALA A 64 8.31 -9.68 -1.90
CA ALA A 64 7.86 -11.06 -2.01
C ALA A 64 8.23 -11.57 -3.41
N LEU A 65 8.91 -12.73 -3.45
CA LEU A 65 9.27 -13.46 -4.67
C LEU A 65 8.07 -14.27 -5.20
#